data_AF-I3UH33-F1
#
_entry.id   AF-I3UH33-F1
#
_cell.length_a   1.000
_cell.length_b   1.000
_cell.length_c   1.000
_cell.angle_alpha   90.00
_cell.angle_beta   90.00
_cell.angle_gamma   90.00
#
_symmetry.space_group_name_H-M   'P 1'
#
loop_
_entity.id
_entity.type
_entity.pdbx_description
1 polymer ?
#
loop_
_entity_poly.entity_id
_entity_poly.type
_entity_poly.pdbx_seq_one_letter_code
_entity_poly.pdbx_strand_id
1 'polypeptide(L)'
;MAGFALSQGLSASLTGDLLMLAAVLVCGLGYAEGAALSRNLGGWQVICWALLLSLPAMLVLSLLTMPDSFAGIGAPAWAGLAYVSLFSMLIGFVFWYRGLAQGGIAAVGQLQLLQPFFGLALAATLLHEPVSMLMVGVTVAVIACVAGSKRFA
;
A
#
# COMPACT_ATOMS: atom_id res chain seq x y z
N MET A 1 1.37 17.06 -6.52
CA MET A 1 2.46 16.75 -5.58
C MET A 1 3.46 17.90 -5.48
N ALA A 2 4.07 18.37 -6.58
CA ALA A 2 5.01 19.50 -6.55
C ALA A 2 4.47 20.77 -5.85
N GLY A 3 3.24 21.20 -6.15
CA GLY A 3 2.64 22.39 -5.52
C GLY A 3 2.37 22.27 -4.01
N PHE A 4 2.05 21.07 -3.51
CA PHE A 4 1.82 20.82 -2.09
C PHE A 4 3.15 20.66 -1.31
N ALA A 5 4.15 20.02 -1.93
CA ALA A 5 5.50 19.94 -1.37
C ALA A 5 6.17 21.32 -1.30
N LEU A 6 5.94 22.19 -2.29
CA LEU A 6 6.39 23.58 -2.27
C LEU A 6 5.75 24.39 -1.13
N SER A 7 4.47 24.20 -0.85
CA SER A 7 3.79 24.91 0.25
C SER A 7 4.21 24.46 1.65
N GLN A 8 4.76 23.25 1.80
CA GLN A 8 5.18 22.67 3.08
C GLN A 8 6.66 22.90 3.42
N GLY A 9 7.41 23.64 2.59
CA GLY A 9 8.85 23.81 2.75
C GLY A 9 9.60 22.62 2.17
N LEU A 10 10.21 22.83 1.00
CA LEU A 10 10.77 21.78 0.16
C LEU A 10 12.02 21.15 0.80
N SER A 11 11.93 19.89 1.23
CA SER A 11 13.08 18.98 1.34
C SER A 11 12.93 17.87 0.28
N ALA A 12 13.03 18.26 -1.00
CA ALA A 12 12.99 17.31 -2.09
C ALA A 12 14.24 16.41 -2.04
N SER A 13 14.05 15.14 -1.68
CA SER A 13 15.11 14.13 -1.67
C SER A 13 15.03 13.33 -2.95
N LEU A 14 15.93 13.61 -3.90
CA LEU A 14 16.02 12.84 -5.16
C LEU A 14 16.15 11.34 -4.90
N THR A 15 16.88 10.95 -3.85
CA THR A 15 17.01 9.54 -3.43
C THR A 15 15.65 8.97 -2.99
N GLY A 16 14.88 9.72 -2.21
CA GLY A 16 13.54 9.32 -1.80
C GLY A 16 12.60 9.16 -2.99
N ASP A 17 12.65 10.10 -3.95
CA ASP A 17 11.83 10.07 -5.16
C ASP A 17 12.17 8.87 -6.05
N LEU A 18 13.47 8.57 -6.24
CA LEU A 18 13.92 7.41 -7.01
C LEU A 18 13.55 6.09 -6.33
N LEU A 19 13.67 6.00 -5.00
CA LEU A 19 13.24 4.83 -4.23
C LEU A 19 11.72 4.63 -4.33
N MET A 20 10.94 5.71 -4.27
CA MET A 20 9.48 5.66 -4.44
C MET A 20 9.12 5.16 -5.85
N LEU A 21 9.78 5.68 -6.89
CA LEU A 21 9.55 5.22 -8.27
C LEU A 21 9.88 3.73 -8.42
N ALA A 22 11.03 3.29 -7.90
CA ALA A 22 11.42 1.89 -7.92
C ALA A 22 10.41 1.00 -7.18
N ALA A 23 9.95 1.42 -6.00
CA ALA A 23 8.93 0.70 -5.24
C ALA A 23 7.62 0.57 -6.01
N VAL A 24 7.13 1.65 -6.64
CA VAL A 24 5.90 1.61 -7.45
C VAL A 24 6.02 0.63 -8.61
N LEU A 25 7.16 0.62 -9.32
CA LEU A 25 7.38 -0.30 -10.43
C LEU A 25 7.43 -1.76 -9.96
N VAL A 26 8.21 -2.05 -8.92
CA VAL A 26 8.37 -3.41 -8.37
C VAL A 26 7.04 -3.93 -7.81
N CYS A 27 6.33 -3.12 -7.03
CA CYS A 27 5.04 -3.51 -6.47
C CYS A 27 3.98 -3.68 -7.57
N GLY A 28 3.93 -2.79 -8.56
CA GLY A 28 3.01 -2.89 -9.69
C GLY A 28 3.23 -4.17 -10.50
N LEU A 29 4.49 -4.49 -10.82
CA LEU A 29 4.85 -5.74 -11.49
C LEU A 29 4.50 -6.96 -10.63
N GLY A 30 4.85 -6.94 -9.34
CA GLY A 30 4.53 -8.01 -8.40
C GLY A 30 3.03 -8.29 -8.33
N TYR A 31 2.18 -7.25 -8.35
CA TYR A 31 0.74 -7.44 -8.39
C TYR A 31 0.24 -7.99 -9.72
N ALA A 32 0.80 -7.55 -10.84
CA ALA A 32 0.43 -8.05 -12.16
C ALA A 32 0.77 -9.54 -12.30
N GLU A 33 1.98 -9.92 -11.93
CA GLU A 33 2.44 -11.32 -11.92
C GLU A 33 1.66 -12.16 -10.91
N GLY A 34 1.45 -11.66 -9.70
CA GLY A 34 0.65 -12.34 -8.68
C GLY A 34 -0.79 -12.58 -9.14
N ALA A 35 -1.40 -11.63 -9.85
CA ALA A 35 -2.72 -11.81 -10.47
C ALA A 35 -2.71 -12.86 -11.59
N ALA A 36 -1.67 -12.88 -12.42
CA ALA A 36 -1.51 -13.88 -13.48
C ALA A 36 -1.34 -15.29 -12.89
N LEU A 37 -0.45 -15.46 -11.92
CA LEU A 37 -0.22 -16.72 -11.20
C LEU A 37 -1.47 -17.20 -10.47
N SER A 38 -2.29 -16.28 -9.96
CA SER A 38 -3.52 -16.61 -9.24
C SER A 38 -4.58 -17.27 -10.10
N ARG A 39 -4.51 -17.15 -11.43
CA ARG A 39 -5.38 -17.87 -12.36
C ARG A 39 -5.04 -19.35 -12.45
N ASN A 40 -3.77 -19.71 -12.22
CA ASN A 40 -3.28 -21.09 -12.34
C ASN A 40 -3.16 -21.79 -10.97
N LEU A 41 -2.64 -21.09 -9.95
CA LEU A 41 -2.38 -21.62 -8.61
C LEU A 41 -3.49 -21.26 -7.60
N GLY A 42 -4.27 -20.22 -7.88
CA GLY A 42 -5.22 -19.66 -6.92
C GLY A 42 -4.57 -18.67 -5.94
N GLY A 43 -5.31 -17.60 -5.61
CA GLY A 43 -4.76 -16.44 -4.88
C GLY A 43 -4.18 -16.75 -3.50
N TRP A 44 -4.69 -17.78 -2.79
CA TRP A 44 -4.14 -18.15 -1.49
C TRP A 44 -2.77 -18.83 -1.60
N GLN A 45 -2.55 -19.65 -2.63
CA GLN A 45 -1.23 -20.28 -2.84
C GLN A 45 -0.20 -19.24 -3.25
N VAL A 46 -0.58 -18.28 -4.10
CA VAL A 46 0.31 -17.21 -4.54
C VAL A 46 0.81 -16.38 -3.36
N ILE A 47 -0.07 -15.94 -2.44
CA ILE A 47 0.38 -15.18 -1.27
C ILE A 47 1.20 -16.04 -0.31
N CYS A 48 0.83 -17.31 -0.05
CA CYS A 48 1.61 -18.19 0.81
C CYS A 48 3.04 -18.39 0.28
N TRP A 49 3.18 -18.61 -1.03
CA TRP A 49 4.50 -18.71 -1.66
C TRP A 49 5.27 -17.40 -1.62
N ALA A 50 4.62 -16.27 -1.90
CA ALA A 50 5.26 -14.95 -1.79
C ALA A 50 5.79 -14.69 -0.36
N LEU A 51 4.99 -15.02 0.66
CA LEU A 51 5.39 -14.90 2.06
C LEU A 51 6.57 -15.81 2.39
N LEU A 52 6.50 -17.10 2.04
CA LEU A 52 7.59 -18.05 2.28
C LEU A 52 8.90 -17.66 1.59
N LEU A 53 8.83 -17.17 0.35
CA LEU A 53 10.01 -16.70 -0.40
C LEU A 53 10.58 -15.40 0.17
N SER A 54 9.72 -14.51 0.68
CA SER A 54 10.16 -13.25 1.30
C SER A 54 10.69 -13.43 2.73
N LEU A 55 10.30 -14.51 3.42
CA LEU A 55 10.59 -14.75 4.82
C LEU A 55 12.10 -14.71 5.15
N PRO A 56 13.02 -15.33 4.38
CA PRO A 56 14.44 -15.29 4.72
C PRO A 56 15.02 -13.88 4.68
N ALA A 57 14.67 -13.11 3.64
CA ALA A 57 15.13 -11.72 3.50
C ALA A 57 14.55 -10.84 4.61
N MET A 58 13.25 -10.99 4.91
CA MET A 58 12.59 -10.23 5.97
C MET A 58 13.09 -10.61 7.36
N LEU A 59 13.46 -11.87 7.59
CA LEU A 59 14.07 -12.33 8.83
C LEU A 59 15.44 -11.69 9.04
N VAL A 60 16.30 -11.69 8.01
CA VAL A 60 17.60 -11.02 8.07
C VAL A 60 17.43 -9.54 8.36
N LEU A 61 16.55 -8.84 7.64
CA LEU A 61 16.28 -7.42 7.89
C LEU A 61 15.76 -7.17 9.31
N SER A 62 14.83 -8.00 9.79
CA SER A 62 14.28 -7.87 11.15
C SER A 62 15.35 -8.01 12.22
N LEU A 63 16.33 -8.90 12.03
CA LEU A 63 17.47 -9.06 12.95
C LEU A 63 18.44 -7.89 12.87
N LEU A 64 18.72 -7.37 11.67
CA LEU A 64 19.62 -6.23 11.47
C LEU A 64 19.05 -4.91 12.01
N THR A 65 17.72 -4.76 11.98
CA THR A 65 17.01 -3.57 12.49
C THR A 65 16.33 -3.82 13.84
N MET A 66 16.70 -4.90 14.53
CA MET A 66 16.13 -5.24 15.83
C MET A 66 16.49 -4.18 16.88
N PRO A 67 15.53 -3.68 17.66
CA PRO A 67 15.84 -2.76 18.76
C PRO A 67 16.59 -3.48 19.88
N ASP A 68 17.43 -2.76 20.63
CA ASP A 68 18.17 -3.30 21.78
C ASP A 68 17.26 -3.86 22.88
N SER A 69 16.01 -3.40 22.94
CA SER A 69 15.01 -3.85 23.90
C SER A 69 13.60 -3.77 23.34
N PHE A 70 12.76 -4.72 23.74
CA PHE A 70 11.31 -4.70 23.49
C PHE A 70 10.52 -4.07 24.65
N ALA A 71 11.21 -3.53 25.67
CA ALA A 71 10.57 -2.82 26.77
C ALA A 71 9.81 -1.60 26.23
N GLY A 72 8.54 -1.47 26.62
CA GLY A 72 7.65 -0.40 26.16
C GLY A 72 6.77 -0.76 24.96
N ILE A 73 6.95 -1.94 24.34
CA ILE A 73 6.02 -2.42 23.31
C ILE A 73 4.77 -3.01 23.99
N GLY A 74 3.71 -2.20 24.07
CA GLY A 74 2.44 -2.59 24.67
C GLY A 74 1.64 -3.60 23.84
N ALA A 75 0.65 -4.22 24.49
CA ALA A 75 -0.28 -5.15 23.85
C ALA A 75 -0.97 -4.62 22.56
N PRO A 76 -1.33 -3.31 22.46
CA PRO A 76 -1.91 -2.78 21.22
C PRO A 76 -0.99 -2.88 20.00
N ALA A 77 0.32 -2.71 20.17
CA ALA A 77 1.29 -2.83 19.07
C ALA A 77 1.37 -4.28 18.56
N TRP A 78 1.38 -5.25 19.48
CA TRP A 78 1.35 -6.68 19.13
C TRP A 78 0.02 -7.08 18.47
N ALA A 79 -1.10 -6.57 18.97
CA ALA A 79 -2.41 -6.80 18.36
C ALA A 79 -2.47 -6.19 16.93
N GLY A 80 -1.91 -4.98 16.75
CA GLY A 80 -1.76 -4.35 15.44
C GLY A 80 -0.91 -5.19 14.49
N LEU A 81 0.22 -5.72 14.95
CA LEU A 81 1.07 -6.61 14.16
C LEU A 81 0.33 -7.89 13.75
N ALA A 82 -0.39 -8.52 14.68
CA ALA A 82 -1.20 -9.70 14.39
C ALA A 82 -2.30 -9.39 13.37
N TYR A 83 -2.99 -8.25 13.53
CA TYR A 83 -4.04 -7.82 12.62
C TYR A 83 -3.52 -7.55 11.21
N VAL A 84 -2.45 -6.77 11.09
CA VAL A 84 -1.84 -6.42 9.81
C VAL A 84 -1.30 -7.68 9.12
N SER A 85 -0.68 -8.60 9.86
CA SER A 85 -0.09 -9.82 9.26
C SER A 85 -1.16 -10.82 8.81
N LEU A 86 -2.16 -11.10 9.65
CA LEU A 86 -3.13 -12.16 9.38
C LEU A 86 -4.29 -11.67 8.51
N PHE A 87 -4.95 -10.58 8.93
CA PHE A 87 -6.16 -10.12 8.25
C PHE A 87 -5.84 -9.27 7.04
N SER A 88 -4.94 -8.29 7.18
CA SER A 88 -4.64 -7.35 6.09
C SER A 88 -3.74 -7.98 5.03
N MET A 89 -2.64 -8.60 5.45
CA MET A 89 -1.65 -9.17 4.55
C MET A 89 -2.08 -10.54 4.04
N LEU A 90 -2.21 -11.57 4.89
CA LEU A 90 -2.52 -12.91 4.41
C LEU A 90 -3.94 -13.01 3.82
N ILE A 91 -4.98 -12.83 4.65
CA ILE A 91 -6.38 -13.01 4.23
C ILE A 91 -6.77 -11.97 3.18
N GLY A 92 -6.43 -10.70 3.42
CA GLY A 92 -6.70 -9.61 2.49
C GLY A 92 -6.09 -9.87 1.11
N PHE A 93 -4.84 -10.34 1.03
CA PHE A 93 -4.22 -10.60 -0.27
C PHE A 93 -4.79 -11.82 -0.99
N VAL A 94 -5.33 -12.82 -0.29
CA VAL A 94 -6.06 -13.92 -0.93
C VAL A 94 -7.20 -13.35 -1.79
N PHE A 95 -7.99 -12.44 -1.22
CA PHE A 95 -9.10 -11.79 -1.91
C PHE A 95 -8.60 -10.77 -2.93
N TRP A 96 -7.56 -10.02 -2.61
CA TRP A 96 -6.96 -9.03 -3.52
C TRP A 96 -6.49 -9.67 -4.82
N TYR A 97 -5.69 -10.74 -4.74
CA TYR A 97 -5.19 -11.42 -5.92
C TYR A 97 -6.29 -12.10 -6.72
N ARG A 98 -7.30 -12.67 -6.04
CA ARG A 98 -8.51 -13.17 -6.72
C ARG A 98 -9.27 -12.05 -7.44
N GLY A 99 -9.45 -10.92 -6.78
CA GLY A 99 -10.09 -9.73 -7.34
C GLY A 99 -9.33 -9.21 -8.57
N LEU A 100 -8.00 -9.12 -8.50
CA LEU A 100 -7.15 -8.74 -9.63
C LEU A 100 -7.25 -9.74 -10.79
N ALA A 101 -7.26 -11.04 -10.48
CA ALA A 101 -7.35 -12.10 -11.49
C ALA A 101 -8.68 -12.08 -12.25
N GLN A 102 -9.79 -11.80 -11.54
CA GLN A 102 -11.17 -11.79 -12.07
C GLN A 102 -11.58 -10.45 -12.68
N GLY A 103 -11.40 -9.34 -11.95
CA GLY A 103 -11.81 -7.99 -12.36
C GLY A 103 -10.79 -7.29 -13.28
N GLY A 104 -9.59 -7.85 -13.42
CA GLY A 104 -8.52 -7.27 -14.21
C GLY A 104 -7.78 -6.17 -13.46
N ILE A 105 -6.47 -6.10 -13.68
CA ILE A 105 -5.55 -5.20 -12.98
C ILE A 105 -5.96 -3.73 -13.14
N ALA A 106 -6.39 -3.33 -14.35
CA ALA A 106 -6.75 -1.96 -14.65
C ALA A 106 -7.98 -1.47 -13.86
N ALA A 107 -9.05 -2.28 -13.78
CA ALA A 107 -10.28 -1.91 -13.10
C ALA A 107 -10.11 -1.92 -11.57
N VAL A 108 -9.45 -2.96 -11.05
CA VAL A 108 -9.15 -3.06 -9.61
C VAL A 108 -8.19 -1.94 -9.16
N GLY A 109 -7.24 -1.54 -10.01
CA GLY A 109 -6.40 -0.37 -9.78
C GLY A 109 -7.19 0.95 -9.76
N GLN A 110 -8.34 1.05 -10.44
CA GLN A 110 -9.23 2.21 -10.28
C GLN A 110 -9.96 2.22 -8.95
N LEU A 111 -10.35 1.05 -8.43
CA LEU A 111 -10.95 0.97 -7.10
C LEU A 111 -9.97 1.48 -6.02
N GLN A 112 -8.66 1.28 -6.19
CA GLN A 112 -7.66 1.86 -5.29
C GLN A 112 -7.59 3.39 -5.33
N LEU A 113 -8.07 4.06 -6.37
CA LEU A 113 -8.17 5.52 -6.36
C LEU A 113 -9.20 6.01 -5.33
N LEU A 114 -10.08 5.14 -4.85
CA LEU A 114 -10.98 5.45 -3.74
C LEU A 114 -10.31 5.31 -2.37
N GLN A 115 -9.19 4.58 -2.27
CA GLN A 115 -8.49 4.31 -1.02
C GLN A 115 -8.07 5.58 -0.26
N PRO A 116 -7.57 6.65 -0.92
CA PRO A 116 -7.28 7.91 -0.23
C PRO A 116 -8.50 8.54 0.44
N PHE A 117 -9.69 8.46 -0.16
CA PHE A 117 -10.92 9.00 0.45
C PHE A 117 -11.34 8.19 1.67
N PHE A 118 -11.34 6.86 1.55
CA PHE A 118 -11.63 6.00 2.70
C PHE A 118 -10.58 6.17 3.80
N GLY A 119 -9.31 6.35 3.45
CA GLY A 119 -8.24 6.66 4.41
C GLY A 119 -8.51 7.94 5.18
N LEU A 120 -8.82 9.04 4.49
CA LEU A 120 -9.17 10.31 5.15
C LEU A 120 -10.47 10.20 5.97
N ALA A 121 -11.49 9.53 5.44
CA ALA A 121 -12.75 9.34 6.16
C ALA A 121 -12.57 8.54 7.45
N LEU A 122 -11.80 7.44 7.40
CA LEU A 122 -11.47 6.62 8.56
C LEU A 122 -10.59 7.39 9.55
N ALA A 123 -9.61 8.16 9.08
CA ALA A 123 -8.80 9.03 9.94
C ALA A 123 -9.68 10.03 10.72
N ALA A 124 -10.61 10.71 10.05
CA ALA A 124 -11.50 11.67 10.69
C ALA A 124 -12.53 11.02 11.64
N THR A 125 -13.11 9.89 11.25
CA THR A 125 -14.25 9.29 11.98
C THR A 125 -13.85 8.27 13.03
N LEU A 126 -12.82 7.46 12.76
CA LEU A 126 -12.38 6.39 13.65
C LEU A 126 -11.19 6.80 14.52
N LEU A 127 -10.22 7.53 13.95
CA LEU A 127 -9.03 8.00 14.69
C LEU A 127 -9.18 9.43 15.22
N HIS A 128 -10.25 10.13 14.85
CA HIS A 128 -10.50 11.53 15.21
C HIS A 128 -9.35 12.49 14.84
N GLU A 129 -8.63 12.17 13.77
CA GLU A 129 -7.55 13.02 13.27
C GLU A 129 -8.10 14.23 12.49
N PRO A 130 -7.44 15.40 12.58
CA PRO A 130 -7.89 16.60 11.88
C PRO A 130 -7.66 16.46 10.36
N VAL A 131 -8.74 16.24 9.62
CA VAL A 131 -8.71 16.23 8.15
C VAL A 131 -9.05 17.62 7.63
N SER A 132 -8.05 18.30 7.07
CA SER A 132 -8.24 19.63 6.48
C SER A 132 -8.94 19.55 5.12
N MET A 133 -9.67 20.60 4.76
CA MET A 133 -10.26 20.74 3.42
C MET A 133 -9.18 20.74 2.32
N LEU A 134 -7.95 21.17 2.64
CA LEU A 134 -6.82 21.12 1.72
C LEU A 134 -6.41 19.68 1.39
N MET A 135 -6.40 18.77 2.37
CA MET A 135 -6.09 17.34 2.13
C MET A 135 -7.11 16.72 1.18
N VAL A 136 -8.40 17.00 1.40
CA VAL A 136 -9.48 16.54 0.51
C VAL A 136 -9.31 17.11 -0.89
N GLY A 137 -9.08 18.42 -1.02
CA GLY A 137 -8.88 19.09 -2.30
C GLY A 137 -7.68 18.54 -3.08
N VAL A 138 -6.56 18.29 -2.42
CA VAL A 138 -5.36 17.70 -3.05
C VAL A 138 -5.63 16.27 -3.49
N THR A 139 -6.31 15.46 -2.68
CA THR A 139 -6.70 14.09 -3.06
C THR A 139 -7.59 14.08 -4.30
N VAL A 140 -8.62 14.93 -4.35
CA VAL A 140 -9.49 15.09 -5.53
C VAL A 140 -8.67 15.51 -6.76
N ALA A 141 -7.77 16.48 -6.61
CA ALA A 141 -6.94 16.97 -7.72
C ALA A 141 -6.00 15.89 -8.28
N VAL A 142 -5.34 15.11 -7.41
CA VAL A 142 -4.47 14.01 -7.83
C VAL A 142 -5.27 12.95 -8.61
N ILE A 143 -6.45 12.58 -8.11
CA ILE A 143 -7.30 11.58 -8.77
C ILE A 143 -7.82 12.12 -10.11
N ALA A 144 -8.20 13.40 -10.18
CA ALA A 144 -8.60 14.04 -11.44
C ALA A 144 -7.47 14.04 -12.47
N CYS A 145 -6.22 14.29 -12.05
CA CYS A 145 -5.05 14.18 -12.93
C CYS A 145 -4.84 12.75 -13.45
N VAL A 146 -5.00 11.74 -12.59
CA VAL A 146 -4.86 10.32 -12.97
C VAL A 146 -6.00 9.89 -13.90
N ALA A 147 -7.24 10.34 -13.64
CA ALA A 147 -8.37 10.08 -14.51
C ALA A 147 -8.21 10.78 -15.87
N GLY A 148 -7.69 12.02 -15.87
CA GLY A 148 -7.36 12.78 -17.07
C GLY A 148 -6.29 12.11 -17.92
N SER A 149 -5.17 11.69 -17.33
CA SER A 149 -4.08 11.02 -18.06
C SER A 149 -4.53 9.72 -18.71
N LYS A 150 -5.40 8.94 -18.06
CA LYS A 150 -6.00 7.74 -18.63
C LYS A 150 -6.97 7.99 -19.78
N ARG A 151 -7.62 9.15 -19.84
CA ARG A 151 -8.53 9.49 -20.94
C ARG A 151 -7.78 9.86 -22.23
N PHE A 152 -6.50 10.23 -22.10
CA PHE A 152 -5.64 10.66 -23.21
C PHE A 152 -4.50 9.68 -23.52
N ALA A 153 -4.49 8.49 -22.90
CA ALA A 153 -3.57 7.38 -23.16
C ALA A 153 -4.30 6.23 -23.86
#